data_AF-A0A011QJG3-F1
#
_entry.id   AF-A0A011QJG3-F1
#
_cell.length_a   1.000
_cell.length_b   1.000
_cell.length_c   1.000
_cell.angle_alpha   90.00
_cell.angle_beta   90.00
_cell.angle_gamma   90.00
#
_symmetry.space_group_name_H-M   'P 1'
#
loop_
_entity.id
_entity.type
_entity.pdbx_description
1 polymer ?
#
loop_
_entity_poly.entity_id
_entity_poly.type
_entity_poly.pdbx_seq_one_letter_code
_entity_poly.pdbx_strand_id
1 'polypeptide(L)'
;MAPAAAKTPASPAAAASETDWWFEASLLLGLIAALAWFLRRRSVTPSSAAALAAPEVSPDASADDSRWELQLADDGRRSKHDAATASTADSLLAPDDGGNDPAALPVREADDEVTAVLELAEIMLSFGRTKGARHALEEFIGQQPTAAVTPWLKLLEVHRQGNEQAAFESLAMKLTSLFNVAAPAWEAAEELNAPILAGSDLARMPVEQILARLPTIGGMTHIRRELLRLWDSSDCLAYLDRLLRDNRKGERRGFELAAVRELLVLTDIQQNRRLPAS
;
A
#
# COMPACT_ATOMS: atom_id res chain seq x y z
N MET A 1 -14.94 -48.53 80.31
CA MET A 1 -14.93 -49.51 79.20
C MET A 1 -14.84 -48.73 77.89
N ALA A 2 -13.67 -48.72 77.28
CA ALA A 2 -13.41 -48.43 75.85
C ALA A 2 -12.89 -49.75 75.23
N PRO A 3 -12.67 -49.92 73.90
CA PRO A 3 -12.86 -49.06 72.71
C PRO A 3 -13.77 -49.78 71.64
N ALA A 4 -14.02 -49.38 70.38
CA ALA A 4 -13.09 -49.27 69.25
C ALA A 4 -13.71 -48.72 67.94
N ALA A 5 -12.97 -47.79 67.32
CA ALA A 5 -12.62 -47.62 65.90
C ALA A 5 -13.62 -47.97 64.78
N ALA A 6 -14.08 -46.94 64.06
CA ALA A 6 -14.55 -47.06 62.67
C ALA A 6 -13.44 -46.60 61.71
N LYS A 7 -13.07 -47.49 60.78
CA LYS A 7 -12.10 -47.27 59.70
C LYS A 7 -12.73 -46.54 58.52
N THR A 8 -12.05 -45.53 57.99
CA THR A 8 -12.33 -44.87 56.71
C THR A 8 -11.73 -45.69 55.55
N PRO A 9 -12.39 -45.83 54.38
CA PRO A 9 -11.73 -46.37 53.19
C PRO A 9 -11.01 -45.28 52.39
N ALA A 10 -9.93 -45.70 51.74
CA ALA A 10 -8.89 -44.93 51.07
C ALA A 10 -9.31 -44.29 49.74
N SER A 11 -8.66 -43.17 49.40
CA SER A 11 -8.58 -42.58 48.06
C SER A 11 -7.30 -43.10 47.36
N PRO A 12 -7.32 -43.46 46.07
CA PRO A 12 -6.13 -43.95 45.39
C PRO A 12 -5.19 -42.80 45.00
N ALA A 13 -3.92 -42.97 45.36
CA ALA A 13 -2.82 -42.10 44.94
C ALA A 13 -2.66 -42.13 43.42
N ALA A 14 -2.74 -40.96 42.77
CA ALA A 14 -2.25 -40.76 41.43
C ALA A 14 -0.72 -40.62 41.49
N ALA A 15 -0.02 -41.66 41.04
CA ALA A 15 1.41 -41.57 40.74
C ALA A 15 1.57 -40.73 39.47
N ALA A 16 2.03 -39.48 39.62
CA ALA A 16 2.43 -38.65 38.50
C ALA A 16 3.79 -39.13 37.98
N SER A 17 3.85 -39.41 36.68
CA SER A 17 5.06 -39.77 35.95
C SER A 17 5.99 -38.55 35.82
N GLU A 18 6.97 -38.45 36.72
CA GLU A 18 8.12 -37.53 36.61
C GLU A 18 9.11 -38.05 35.57
N THR A 19 8.80 -37.96 34.27
CA THR A 19 9.75 -38.44 33.24
C THR A 19 9.76 -37.72 31.88
N ASP A 20 9.16 -36.54 31.73
CA ASP A 20 9.12 -35.86 30.41
C ASP A 20 9.81 -34.48 30.33
N TRP A 21 9.89 -33.69 31.41
CA TRP A 21 10.34 -32.30 31.29
C TRP A 21 11.83 -32.14 30.93
N TRP A 22 12.68 -33.08 31.35
CA TRP A 22 14.12 -33.02 31.09
C TRP A 22 14.50 -33.54 29.70
N PHE A 23 13.71 -34.45 29.11
CA PHE A 23 13.89 -34.90 27.73
C PHE A 23 13.52 -33.80 26.75
N GLU A 24 12.42 -33.08 26.98
CA GLU A 24 12.06 -31.92 26.15
C GLU A 24 13.12 -30.83 26.23
N ALA A 25 13.62 -30.51 27.44
CA ALA A 25 14.70 -29.54 27.62
C ALA A 25 16.00 -29.97 26.88
N SER A 26 16.32 -31.26 26.92
CA SER A 26 17.52 -31.81 26.25
C SER A 26 17.38 -31.80 24.73
N LEU A 27 16.19 -32.09 24.20
CA LEU A 27 15.88 -32.03 22.76
C LEU A 27 15.98 -30.59 22.23
N LEU A 28 15.42 -29.63 22.97
CA LEU A 28 15.45 -28.20 22.62
C LEU A 28 16.89 -27.67 22.62
N LEU A 29 17.68 -28.01 23.64
CA LEU A 29 19.10 -27.63 23.72
C LEU A 29 19.92 -28.22 22.56
N GLY A 30 19.66 -29.48 22.19
CA GLY A 30 20.28 -30.15 21.06
C GLY A 30 19.96 -29.48 19.72
N LEU A 31 18.70 -29.07 19.50
CA LEU A 31 18.27 -28.35 18.30
C LEU A 31 18.92 -26.96 18.20
N ILE A 32 19.02 -26.23 19.32
CA ILE A 32 19.68 -24.93 19.36
C ILE A 32 21.17 -25.07 19.02
N ALA A 33 21.85 -26.07 19.60
CA ALA A 33 23.26 -26.34 19.31
C ALA A 33 23.48 -26.74 17.83
N ALA A 34 22.60 -27.56 17.26
CA ALA A 34 22.65 -27.96 15.85
C ALA A 34 22.41 -26.76 14.92
N LEU A 35 21.45 -25.89 15.24
CA LEU A 35 21.15 -24.68 14.47
C LEU A 35 22.32 -23.68 14.53
N ALA A 36 22.91 -23.46 15.72
CA ALA A 36 24.08 -22.60 15.88
C ALA A 36 25.29 -23.14 15.11
N TRP A 37 25.52 -24.45 15.11
CA TRP A 37 26.58 -25.08 14.32
C TRP A 37 26.33 -24.96 12.81
N PHE A 38 25.08 -25.13 12.36
CA PHE A 38 24.71 -24.99 10.95
C PHE A 38 24.85 -23.55 10.44
N LEU A 39 24.47 -22.56 11.25
CA LEU A 39 24.69 -21.14 10.94
C LEU A 39 26.17 -20.78 10.94
N ARG A 40 26.96 -21.35 11.87
CA ARG A 40 28.42 -21.18 11.89
C ARG A 40 29.12 -21.87 10.71
N ARG A 41 28.57 -22.99 10.22
CA ARG A 41 29.05 -23.65 9.00
C ARG A 41 28.73 -22.82 7.74
N ARG A 42 27.61 -22.10 7.74
CA ARG A 42 27.24 -21.17 6.66
C ARG A 42 28.05 -19.86 6.68
N SER A 43 28.64 -19.48 7.81
CA SER A 43 29.45 -18.25 7.93
C SER A 43 30.95 -18.43 7.72
N VAL A 44 31.42 -19.62 7.30
CA VAL A 44 32.81 -19.82 6.85
C VAL A 44 32.89 -19.67 5.33
N THR A 45 32.91 -18.42 4.88
CA THR A 45 33.75 -18.02 3.74
C THR A 45 34.60 -16.83 4.21
N PRO A 46 35.93 -16.97 4.27
CA PRO A 46 36.82 -15.84 4.48
C PRO A 46 37.23 -15.27 3.12
N SER A 47 37.17 -13.94 2.97
CA SER A 47 38.05 -13.20 2.04
C SER A 47 38.04 -11.73 2.46
N SER A 48 38.95 -11.33 3.36
CA SER A 48 40.32 -10.88 3.11
C SER A 48 40.37 -9.42 2.67
N ALA A 49 40.91 -8.59 3.56
CA ALA A 49 41.30 -7.22 3.30
C ALA A 49 42.68 -7.17 2.63
N ALA A 50 42.90 -6.06 1.91
CA ALA A 50 44.17 -5.45 1.48
C ALA A 50 44.77 -5.83 0.09
N ALA A 51 44.53 -4.90 -0.85
CA ALA A 51 45.52 -4.05 -1.51
C ALA A 51 46.36 -4.58 -2.71
N LEU A 52 46.40 -3.69 -3.73
CA LEU A 52 47.35 -3.48 -4.82
C LEU A 52 47.26 -4.33 -6.13
N ALA A 53 47.30 -3.54 -7.22
CA ALA A 53 47.73 -3.82 -8.60
C ALA A 53 46.71 -4.40 -9.59
N ALA A 54 46.32 -3.55 -10.55
CA ALA A 54 45.88 -3.92 -11.90
C ALA A 54 47.13 -4.08 -12.83
N PRO A 55 47.01 -4.43 -14.13
CA PRO A 55 45.87 -4.93 -14.92
C PRO A 55 46.20 -6.23 -15.72
N GLU A 56 45.16 -6.87 -16.30
CA GLU A 56 45.11 -7.37 -17.70
C GLU A 56 44.09 -8.54 -17.90
N VAL A 57 43.17 -8.29 -18.84
CA VAL A 57 42.54 -9.18 -19.83
C VAL A 57 41.45 -10.20 -19.41
N SER A 58 40.32 -10.04 -20.09
CA SER A 58 39.03 -10.76 -20.09
C SER A 58 39.11 -12.25 -20.50
N PRO A 59 38.02 -13.05 -20.35
CA PRO A 59 36.89 -12.97 -21.30
C PRO A 59 35.48 -13.09 -20.68
N ASP A 60 34.58 -12.31 -21.30
CA ASP A 60 33.17 -12.55 -21.67
C ASP A 60 32.09 -13.03 -20.67
N ALA A 61 30.89 -12.51 -20.93
CA ALA A 61 29.54 -12.85 -20.45
C ALA A 61 29.10 -12.34 -19.06
N SER A 62 28.33 -11.25 -19.04
CA SER A 62 27.03 -11.17 -18.35
C SER A 62 26.38 -9.79 -18.47
N ALA A 63 25.27 -9.74 -19.20
CA ALA A 63 24.08 -8.91 -18.97
C ALA A 63 24.29 -7.43 -18.62
N ASP A 64 24.38 -6.60 -19.67
CA ASP A 64 24.04 -5.18 -19.60
C ASP A 64 22.51 -5.04 -19.79
N ASP A 65 21.77 -5.02 -18.67
CA ASP A 65 20.32 -4.81 -18.63
C ASP A 65 19.98 -3.37 -18.21
N SER A 66 20.83 -2.42 -18.62
CA SER A 66 20.63 -0.98 -18.43
C SER A 66 20.47 -0.26 -19.77
N ARG A 67 19.39 -0.57 -20.48
CA ARG A 67 19.02 0.15 -21.71
C ARG A 67 17.52 0.41 -21.80
N TRP A 68 17.06 1.39 -21.01
CA TRP A 68 15.85 2.16 -21.31
C TRP A 68 16.22 3.65 -21.29
N GLU A 69 16.92 4.09 -22.34
CA GLU A 69 16.98 5.51 -22.68
C GLU A 69 15.66 5.89 -23.35
N LEU A 70 14.89 6.72 -22.64
CA LEU A 70 13.69 7.39 -23.15
C LEU A 70 14.10 8.32 -24.31
N GLN A 71 13.86 7.87 -25.52
CA GLN A 71 14.04 8.66 -26.73
C GLN A 71 12.86 9.64 -26.82
N LEU A 72 13.01 10.82 -26.22
CA LEU A 72 12.18 11.97 -26.58
C LEU A 72 12.43 12.25 -28.06
N ALA A 73 11.35 12.27 -28.83
CA ALA A 73 11.35 12.67 -30.23
C ALA A 73 11.81 14.14 -30.34
N ASP A 74 13.08 14.32 -30.68
CA ASP A 74 13.64 15.58 -31.15
C ASP A 74 13.21 15.76 -32.61
N ASP A 75 12.12 16.51 -32.82
CA ASP A 75 11.68 16.94 -34.14
C ASP A 75 12.64 18.03 -34.63
N GLY A 76 13.65 17.58 -35.39
CA GLY A 76 14.57 18.44 -36.09
C GLY A 76 13.86 19.32 -37.12
N ARG A 77 13.74 20.62 -36.82
CA ARG A 77 13.65 21.65 -37.86
C ARG A 77 14.78 22.66 -37.70
N ARG A 78 15.94 22.27 -38.25
CA ARG A 78 17.05 23.17 -38.53
C ARG A 78 16.69 24.03 -39.75
N SER A 79 16.33 25.29 -39.52
CA SER A 79 16.49 26.34 -40.54
C SER A 79 17.19 27.52 -39.89
N LYS A 80 18.45 27.70 -40.28
CA LYS A 80 19.31 28.80 -39.87
C LYS A 80 19.32 29.79 -41.04
N HIS A 81 18.73 30.96 -40.84
CA HIS A 81 19.04 32.15 -41.64
C HIS A 81 19.07 33.37 -40.71
N ASP A 82 20.00 34.24 -41.05
CA ASP A 82 20.68 35.19 -40.18
C ASP A 82 19.88 36.46 -39.80
N ALA A 83 20.40 37.08 -38.74
CA ALA A 83 20.60 38.51 -38.53
C ALA A 83 19.39 39.46 -38.36
N ALA A 84 19.40 40.04 -37.15
CA ALA A 84 19.24 41.47 -36.85
C ALA A 84 17.92 42.16 -37.21
N THR A 85 17.16 42.56 -36.18
CA THR A 85 16.99 43.98 -35.80
C THR A 85 16.26 44.08 -34.45
N ALA A 86 16.74 45.00 -33.62
CA ALA A 86 16.07 45.49 -32.42
C ALA A 86 14.79 46.27 -32.77
N SER A 87 13.78 46.26 -31.88
CA SER A 87 13.07 47.47 -31.42
C SER A 87 11.92 47.13 -30.44
N THR A 88 11.94 47.81 -29.28
CA THR A 88 10.81 48.41 -28.51
C THR A 88 9.62 47.54 -28.10
N ALA A 89 9.44 47.23 -26.81
CA ALA A 89 8.86 48.08 -25.74
C ALA A 89 7.32 48.21 -25.82
N ASP A 90 6.62 47.52 -24.92
CA ASP A 90 5.50 48.06 -24.11
C ASP A 90 5.15 46.99 -23.04
N SER A 91 5.55 47.14 -21.78
CA SER A 91 4.79 47.81 -20.72
C SER A 91 3.36 47.28 -20.53
N LEU A 92 3.20 46.24 -19.69
CA LEU A 92 2.09 46.17 -18.75
C LEU A 92 2.59 45.55 -17.43
N LEU A 93 2.90 46.44 -16.49
CA LEU A 93 3.07 46.18 -15.07
C LEU A 93 1.71 45.89 -14.44
N ALA A 94 1.61 44.77 -13.71
CA ALA A 94 0.79 44.68 -12.49
C ALA A 94 1.48 43.71 -11.52
N PRO A 95 1.38 43.95 -10.21
CA PRO A 95 2.44 43.64 -9.27
C PRO A 95 2.38 42.22 -8.72
N ASP A 96 3.60 41.76 -8.46
CA ASP A 96 4.00 40.69 -7.55
C ASP A 96 3.34 40.87 -6.17
N ASP A 97 2.48 39.92 -5.78
CA ASP A 97 2.09 39.70 -4.39
C ASP A 97 2.73 38.38 -3.94
N GLY A 98 3.77 38.52 -3.13
CA GLY A 98 4.50 37.44 -2.52
C GLY A 98 3.65 36.74 -1.46
N GLY A 99 2.99 35.67 -1.88
CA GLY A 99 2.50 34.61 -1.02
C GLY A 99 3.15 33.29 -1.43
N ASN A 100 4.34 33.01 -0.91
CA ASN A 100 4.97 31.71 -1.04
C ASN A 100 4.24 30.72 -0.10
N ASP A 101 2.99 30.39 -0.43
CA ASP A 101 2.36 29.16 0.01
C ASP A 101 3.03 28.02 -0.78
N PRO A 102 3.48 26.92 -0.15
CA PRO A 102 3.88 25.74 -0.91
C PRO A 102 2.66 25.33 -1.73
N ALA A 103 2.75 25.55 -3.04
CA ALA A 103 1.65 25.37 -3.99
C ALA A 103 0.92 24.07 -3.67
N ALA A 104 -0.32 24.19 -3.18
CA ALA A 104 -1.26 23.12 -3.29
C ALA A 104 -1.36 22.85 -4.80
N LEU A 105 -0.69 21.79 -5.25
CA LEU A 105 -0.81 21.32 -6.63
C LEU A 105 -2.32 21.32 -6.96
N PRO A 106 -2.73 21.88 -8.11
CA PRO A 106 -4.14 21.88 -8.47
C PRO A 106 -4.62 20.42 -8.37
N VAL A 107 -5.70 20.19 -7.62
CA VAL A 107 -6.19 18.85 -7.24
C VAL A 107 -6.24 17.87 -8.41
N ARG A 108 -6.49 18.38 -9.63
CA ARG A 108 -6.47 17.60 -10.88
C ARG A 108 -5.09 17.03 -11.24
N GLU A 109 -4.00 17.77 -11.06
CA GLU A 109 -2.63 17.27 -11.32
C GLU A 109 -2.26 16.16 -10.32
N ALA A 110 -2.65 16.30 -9.06
CA ALA A 110 -2.45 15.25 -8.07
C ALA A 110 -3.24 13.97 -8.41
N ASP A 111 -4.49 14.09 -8.87
CA ASP A 111 -5.30 12.94 -9.31
C ASP A 111 -4.72 12.26 -10.57
N ASP A 112 -4.18 13.04 -11.52
CA ASP A 112 -3.52 12.54 -12.72
C ASP A 112 -2.23 11.76 -12.36
N GLU A 113 -1.43 12.27 -11.42
CA GLU A 113 -0.22 11.60 -10.93
C GLU A 113 -0.54 10.31 -10.15
N VAL A 114 -1.59 10.31 -9.33
CA VAL A 114 -2.09 9.10 -8.64
C VAL A 114 -2.45 8.02 -9.66
N THR A 115 -3.18 8.40 -10.72
CA THR A 115 -3.53 7.46 -11.80
C THR A 115 -2.29 6.92 -12.48
N ALA A 116 -1.35 7.78 -12.85
CA ALA A 116 -0.12 7.40 -13.54
C ALA A 116 0.76 6.42 -12.75
N VAL A 117 0.94 6.64 -11.44
CA VAL A 117 1.74 5.72 -10.60
C VAL A 117 1.06 4.36 -10.43
N LEU A 118 -0.27 4.33 -10.32
CA LEU A 118 -1.03 3.08 -10.21
C LEU A 118 -0.94 2.26 -11.49
N GLU A 119 -1.14 2.89 -12.66
CA GLU A 119 -1.00 2.24 -13.96
C GLU A 119 0.42 1.70 -14.17
N LEU A 120 1.45 2.50 -13.84
CA LEU A 120 2.83 2.06 -13.90
C LEU A 120 3.07 0.83 -13.01
N ALA A 121 2.58 0.86 -11.77
CA ALA A 121 2.72 -0.27 -10.85
C ALA A 121 2.03 -1.53 -11.39
N GLU A 122 0.82 -1.40 -11.95
CA GLU A 122 0.08 -2.52 -12.55
C GLU A 122 0.77 -3.11 -13.77
N ILE A 123 1.31 -2.26 -14.65
CA ILE A 123 2.11 -2.68 -15.80
C ILE A 123 3.35 -3.45 -15.30
N MET A 124 4.08 -2.89 -14.32
CA MET A 124 5.27 -3.54 -13.76
C MET A 124 4.94 -4.89 -13.11
N LEU A 125 3.85 -4.98 -12.36
CA LEU A 125 3.38 -6.24 -11.76
C LEU A 125 3.00 -7.27 -12.83
N SER A 126 2.36 -6.84 -13.92
CA SER A 126 2.02 -7.70 -15.06
C SER A 126 3.26 -8.31 -15.74
N PHE A 127 4.40 -7.60 -15.70
CA PHE A 127 5.70 -8.10 -16.16
C PHE A 127 6.52 -8.82 -15.07
N GLY A 128 5.96 -9.07 -13.89
CA GLY A 128 6.67 -9.70 -12.76
C GLY A 128 7.74 -8.81 -12.11
N ARG A 129 7.77 -7.51 -12.41
CA ARG A 129 8.71 -6.54 -11.85
C ARG A 129 8.24 -6.00 -10.49
N THR A 130 7.92 -6.89 -9.55
CA THR A 130 7.35 -6.56 -8.23
C THR A 130 8.20 -5.58 -7.43
N LYS A 131 9.54 -5.73 -7.46
CA LYS A 131 10.45 -4.81 -6.75
C LYS A 131 10.37 -3.38 -7.25
N GLY A 132 10.23 -3.20 -8.57
CA GLY A 132 10.13 -1.88 -9.18
C GLY A 132 8.76 -1.24 -8.95
N ALA A 133 7.68 -2.02 -9.06
CA ALA A 133 6.33 -1.55 -8.71
C ALA A 133 6.27 -1.05 -7.27
N ARG A 134 6.84 -1.81 -6.33
CA ARG A 134 6.96 -1.42 -4.92
C ARG A 134 7.72 -0.11 -4.76
N HIS A 135 8.90 0.02 -5.40
CA HIS A 135 9.70 1.24 -5.30
C HIS A 135 8.95 2.47 -5.81
N ALA A 136 8.27 2.37 -6.96
CA ALA A 136 7.48 3.48 -7.52
C ALA A 136 6.35 3.92 -6.56
N LEU A 137 5.66 2.96 -5.95
CA LEU A 137 4.61 3.24 -4.95
C LEU A 137 5.18 3.85 -3.67
N GLU A 138 6.30 3.32 -3.15
CA GLU A 138 6.99 3.84 -1.96
C GLU A 138 7.48 5.27 -2.18
N GLU A 139 8.04 5.56 -3.35
CA GLU A 139 8.52 6.88 -3.73
C GLU A 139 7.36 7.88 -3.82
N PHE A 140 6.27 7.52 -4.51
CA PHE A 140 5.08 8.35 -4.61
C PHE A 140 4.47 8.65 -3.24
N ILE A 141 4.29 7.62 -2.40
CA ILE A 141 3.77 7.77 -1.04
C ILE A 141 4.70 8.64 -0.18
N GLY A 142 6.02 8.53 -0.36
CA GLY A 142 6.99 9.35 0.35
C GLY A 142 6.90 10.83 0.00
N GLN A 143 6.61 11.15 -1.27
CA GLN A 143 6.46 12.53 -1.76
C GLN A 143 5.07 13.11 -1.43
N GLN A 144 4.02 12.29 -1.59
CA GLN A 144 2.61 12.72 -1.50
C GLN A 144 1.78 11.79 -0.61
N PRO A 145 2.07 11.71 0.70
CA PRO A 145 1.47 10.71 1.59
C PRO A 145 -0.05 10.86 1.75
N THR A 146 -0.57 12.08 1.59
CA THR A 146 -2.00 12.41 1.75
C THR A 146 -2.75 12.54 0.43
N ALA A 147 -2.13 12.27 -0.73
CA ALA A 147 -2.79 12.45 -2.02
C ALA A 147 -4.02 11.57 -2.16
N ALA A 148 -3.87 10.25 -2.03
CA ALA A 148 -4.97 9.29 -2.11
C ALA A 148 -4.69 8.05 -1.26
N VAL A 149 -5.74 7.33 -0.87
CA VAL A 149 -5.63 6.05 -0.15
C VAL A 149 -5.22 4.90 -1.07
N THR A 150 -5.54 4.97 -2.36
CA THR A 150 -5.37 3.87 -3.33
C THR A 150 -3.92 3.40 -3.48
N PRO A 151 -2.90 4.27 -3.60
CA PRO A 151 -1.50 3.84 -3.66
C PRO A 151 -1.05 3.07 -2.42
N TRP A 152 -1.55 3.43 -1.23
CA TRP A 152 -1.27 2.73 0.02
C TRP A 152 -1.86 1.31 0.00
N LEU A 153 -3.11 1.17 -0.44
CA LEU A 153 -3.75 -0.15 -0.58
C LEU A 153 -3.03 -1.02 -1.59
N LYS A 154 -2.58 -0.44 -2.71
CA LYS A 154 -1.79 -1.15 -3.72
C LYS A 154 -0.44 -1.62 -3.17
N LEU A 155 0.24 -0.78 -2.40
CA LEU A 155 1.51 -1.15 -1.77
C LEU A 155 1.33 -2.24 -0.71
N LEU A 156 0.24 -2.20 0.07
CA LEU A 156 -0.13 -3.29 1.00
C LEU A 156 -0.35 -4.62 0.25
N GLU A 157 -1.03 -4.58 -0.90
CA GLU A 157 -1.23 -5.75 -1.77
C GLU A 157 0.12 -6.36 -2.19
N VAL A 158 1.06 -5.51 -2.63
CA VAL A 158 2.41 -5.92 -3.05
C VAL A 158 3.19 -6.56 -1.90
N HIS A 159 3.18 -5.98 -0.70
CA HIS A 159 3.82 -6.59 0.47
C HIS A 159 3.16 -7.92 0.86
N ARG A 160 1.83 -8.02 0.73
CA ARG A 160 1.10 -9.25 1.02
C ARG A 160 1.50 -10.37 0.07
N GLN A 161 1.64 -10.08 -1.22
CA GLN A 161 2.11 -11.01 -2.25
C GLN A 161 3.57 -11.44 -2.03
N GLY A 162 4.42 -10.52 -1.54
CA GLY A 162 5.81 -10.80 -1.17
C GLY A 162 6.01 -11.55 0.14
N ASN A 163 4.93 -11.83 0.89
CA ASN A 163 4.98 -12.39 2.25
C ASN A 163 5.81 -11.54 3.24
N GLU A 164 5.77 -10.21 3.08
CA GLU A 164 6.57 -9.24 3.84
C GLU A 164 5.75 -8.64 5.00
N GLN A 165 5.41 -9.47 5.98
CA GLN A 165 4.50 -9.10 7.07
C GLN A 165 4.95 -7.86 7.87
N ALA A 166 6.24 -7.77 8.23
CA ALA A 166 6.75 -6.63 9.00
C ALA A 166 6.61 -5.29 8.24
N ALA A 167 6.86 -5.30 6.92
CA ALA A 167 6.70 -4.12 6.08
C ALA A 167 5.22 -3.74 5.97
N PHE A 168 4.36 -4.73 5.74
CA PHE A 168 2.91 -4.56 5.69
C PHE A 168 2.35 -3.92 6.97
N GLU A 169 2.68 -4.45 8.14
CA GLU A 169 2.18 -3.94 9.43
C GLU A 169 2.64 -2.50 9.67
N SER A 170 3.90 -2.20 9.33
CA SER A 170 4.43 -0.83 9.42
C SER A 170 3.70 0.15 8.49
N LEU A 171 3.34 -0.30 7.29
CA LEU A 171 2.63 0.49 6.30
C LEU A 171 1.15 0.69 6.71
N ALA A 172 0.52 -0.35 7.25
CA ALA A 172 -0.84 -0.31 7.77
C ALA A 172 -0.98 0.71 8.91
N MET A 173 -0.02 0.77 9.84
CA MET A 173 0.00 1.79 10.90
C MET A 173 0.15 3.22 10.36
N LYS A 174 0.96 3.41 9.32
CA LYS A 174 1.09 4.73 8.66
C LYS A 174 -0.20 5.12 7.96
N LEU A 175 -0.82 4.19 7.23
CA LEU A 175 -2.10 4.39 6.55
C LEU A 175 -3.20 4.87 7.53
N THR A 176 -3.35 4.21 8.68
CA THR A 176 -4.36 4.58 9.68
C THR A 176 -4.08 5.91 10.38
N SER A 177 -2.85 6.40 10.35
CA SER A 177 -2.53 7.74 10.87
C SER A 177 -2.98 8.86 9.93
N LEU A 178 -3.13 8.57 8.64
CA LEU A 178 -3.42 9.55 7.59
C LEU A 178 -4.87 9.52 7.12
N PHE A 179 -5.46 8.33 7.01
CA PHE A 179 -6.81 8.13 6.48
C PHE A 179 -7.74 7.49 7.50
N ASN A 180 -9.04 7.65 7.30
CA ASN A 180 -10.09 7.05 8.11
C ASN A 180 -10.28 5.56 7.75
N VAL A 181 -9.21 4.78 7.94
CA VAL A 181 -9.13 3.36 7.60
C VAL A 181 -8.75 2.59 8.87
N ALA A 182 -9.42 1.48 9.14
CA ALA A 182 -9.03 0.56 10.20
C ALA A 182 -7.73 -0.16 9.78
N ALA A 183 -6.84 -0.43 10.75
CA ALA A 183 -5.57 -1.07 10.43
C ALA A 183 -5.84 -2.48 9.90
N PRO A 184 -5.57 -2.76 8.61
CA PRO A 184 -5.84 -4.09 8.07
C PRO A 184 -4.95 -5.10 8.76
N ALA A 185 -5.53 -6.20 9.22
CA ALA A 185 -4.77 -7.35 9.69
C ALA A 185 -4.08 -8.04 8.51
N TRP A 186 -2.94 -8.70 8.79
CA TRP A 186 -2.18 -9.43 7.78
C TRP A 186 -3.01 -10.50 7.05
N GLU A 187 -3.89 -11.19 7.79
CA GLU A 187 -4.78 -12.23 7.27
C GLU A 187 -5.91 -11.64 6.43
N ALA A 188 -6.51 -10.53 6.89
CA ALA A 188 -7.60 -9.84 6.18
C ALA A 188 -7.12 -9.17 4.88
N ALA A 189 -5.82 -8.96 4.73
CA ALA A 189 -5.22 -8.38 3.53
C ALA A 189 -5.40 -9.23 2.26
N GLU A 190 -5.80 -10.50 2.38
CA GLU A 190 -6.18 -11.32 1.21
C GLU A 190 -7.32 -10.67 0.40
N GLU A 191 -8.21 -9.92 1.08
CA GLU A 191 -9.30 -9.16 0.46
C GLU A 191 -8.80 -8.04 -0.49
N LEU A 192 -7.55 -7.59 -0.36
CA LEU A 192 -6.95 -6.63 -1.30
C LEU A 192 -6.84 -7.22 -2.71
N ASN A 193 -6.57 -8.53 -2.82
CA ASN A 193 -6.45 -9.23 -4.09
C ASN A 193 -7.80 -9.68 -4.66
N ALA A 194 -8.88 -9.60 -3.87
CA ALA A 194 -10.20 -9.93 -4.37
C ALA A 194 -10.52 -8.99 -5.55
N PRO A 195 -11.13 -9.49 -6.63
CA PRO A 195 -11.56 -8.62 -7.71
C PRO A 195 -12.50 -7.55 -7.14
N ILE A 196 -12.21 -6.29 -7.45
CA ILE A 196 -13.11 -5.18 -7.17
C ILE A 196 -14.25 -5.32 -8.19
N LEU A 197 -15.52 -5.22 -7.75
CA LEU A 197 -16.65 -5.09 -8.66
C LEU A 197 -16.37 -3.90 -9.59
N ALA A 198 -16.21 -4.15 -10.89
CA ALA A 198 -15.86 -3.12 -11.85
C ALA A 198 -16.88 -1.97 -11.79
N GLY A 199 -16.41 -0.77 -11.46
CA GLY A 199 -17.27 0.42 -11.32
C GLY A 199 -18.09 0.68 -12.58
N SER A 200 -17.56 0.36 -13.75
CA SER A 200 -18.22 0.50 -15.06
C SER A 200 -19.54 -0.26 -15.19
N ASP A 201 -19.65 -1.46 -14.60
CA ASP A 201 -20.90 -2.24 -14.68
C ASP A 201 -21.96 -1.68 -13.73
N LEU A 202 -21.54 -1.24 -12.54
CA LEU A 202 -22.39 -0.63 -11.54
C LEU A 202 -22.84 0.79 -11.94
N ALA A 203 -22.01 1.54 -12.65
CA ALA A 203 -22.27 2.93 -13.03
C ALA A 203 -23.54 3.13 -13.88
N ARG A 204 -24.01 2.06 -14.55
CA ARG A 204 -25.25 2.09 -15.35
C ARG A 204 -26.52 1.84 -14.54
N MET A 205 -26.40 1.49 -13.26
CA MET A 205 -27.51 1.14 -12.39
C MET A 205 -27.95 2.35 -11.54
N PRO A 206 -29.22 2.41 -11.09
CA PRO A 206 -29.65 3.39 -10.09
C PRO A 206 -28.95 3.13 -8.75
N VAL A 207 -28.76 4.20 -7.95
CA VAL A 207 -27.99 4.16 -6.70
C VAL A 207 -28.50 3.12 -5.71
N GLU A 208 -29.81 2.85 -5.65
CA GLU A 208 -30.39 1.83 -4.79
C GLU A 208 -29.89 0.42 -5.13
N GLN A 209 -29.74 0.13 -6.43
CA GLN A 209 -29.22 -1.15 -6.90
C GLN A 209 -27.71 -1.25 -6.68
N ILE A 210 -26.97 -0.14 -6.86
CA ILE A 210 -25.54 -0.08 -6.54
C ILE A 210 -25.34 -0.41 -5.05
N LEU A 211 -26.05 0.28 -4.16
CA LEU A 211 -25.93 0.08 -2.71
C LEU A 211 -26.40 -1.30 -2.25
N ALA A 212 -27.31 -1.95 -2.98
CA ALA A 212 -27.69 -3.34 -2.72
C ALA A 212 -26.58 -4.35 -3.08
N ARG A 213 -25.60 -3.97 -3.90
CA ARG A 213 -24.44 -4.79 -4.30
C ARG A 213 -23.19 -4.50 -3.48
N LEU A 214 -23.24 -3.49 -2.61
CA LEU A 214 -22.17 -3.07 -1.72
C LEU A 214 -22.63 -3.34 -0.27
N PRO A 215 -22.48 -4.57 0.24
CA PRO A 215 -23.10 -4.99 1.51
C PRO A 215 -22.58 -4.20 2.71
N THR A 216 -21.31 -3.77 2.70
CA THR A 216 -20.70 -3.07 3.84
C THR A 216 -21.28 -1.67 3.98
N ILE A 217 -21.21 -0.86 2.92
CA ILE A 217 -21.72 0.51 2.87
C ILE A 217 -23.24 0.53 2.81
N GLY A 218 -23.86 -0.41 2.09
CA GLY A 218 -25.31 -0.59 2.05
C GLY A 218 -25.93 -0.91 3.42
N GLY A 219 -25.18 -1.61 4.29
CA GLY A 219 -25.56 -1.87 5.68
C GLY A 219 -25.43 -0.65 6.61
N MET A 220 -24.67 0.38 6.23
CA MET A 220 -24.45 1.58 7.03
C MET A 220 -25.55 2.63 6.79
N THR A 221 -26.62 2.55 7.59
CA THR A 221 -27.85 3.37 7.44
C THR A 221 -27.62 4.86 7.23
N HIS A 222 -26.67 5.47 7.94
CA HIS A 222 -26.39 6.91 7.83
C HIS A 222 -25.71 7.27 6.50
N ILE A 223 -24.68 6.52 6.12
CA ILE A 223 -23.94 6.74 4.87
C ILE A 223 -24.85 6.45 3.69
N ARG A 224 -25.58 5.33 3.72
CA ARG A 224 -26.58 4.99 2.71
C ARG A 224 -27.59 6.11 2.50
N ARG A 225 -28.14 6.70 3.56
CA ARG A 225 -29.12 7.78 3.45
C ARG A 225 -28.55 9.04 2.81
N GLU A 226 -27.35 9.44 3.23
CA GLU A 226 -26.69 10.61 2.65
C GLU A 226 -26.29 10.36 1.19
N LEU A 227 -25.83 9.16 0.85
CA LEU A 227 -25.57 8.78 -0.54
C LEU A 227 -26.83 8.88 -1.40
N LEU A 228 -27.96 8.33 -0.96
CA LEU A 228 -29.24 8.46 -1.69
C LEU A 228 -29.66 9.93 -1.90
N ARG A 229 -29.38 10.80 -0.93
CA ARG A 229 -29.71 12.22 -1.01
C ARG A 229 -28.77 13.02 -1.92
N LEU A 230 -27.49 12.69 -1.88
CA LEU A 230 -26.42 13.45 -2.55
C LEU A 230 -26.01 12.86 -3.89
N TRP A 231 -26.48 11.67 -4.29
CA TRP A 231 -25.92 10.89 -5.40
C TRP A 231 -25.81 11.65 -6.73
N ASP A 232 -26.81 12.45 -7.06
CA ASP A 232 -26.85 13.23 -8.30
C ASP A 232 -26.37 14.68 -8.10
N SER A 233 -25.87 15.01 -6.91
CA SER A 233 -25.28 16.32 -6.58
C SER A 233 -23.79 16.35 -6.90
N SER A 234 -23.29 17.55 -7.22
CA SER A 234 -21.85 17.86 -7.26
C SER A 234 -21.13 17.61 -5.93
N ASP A 235 -21.87 17.51 -4.83
CA ASP A 235 -21.30 17.32 -3.49
C ASP A 235 -21.02 15.86 -3.14
N CYS A 236 -21.50 14.89 -3.92
CA CYS A 236 -21.35 13.45 -3.62
C CYS A 236 -19.88 13.04 -3.50
N LEU A 237 -19.06 13.46 -4.46
CA LEU A 237 -17.63 13.14 -4.50
C LEU A 237 -16.89 13.74 -3.31
N ALA A 238 -17.18 14.99 -2.95
CA ALA A 238 -16.60 15.65 -1.79
C ALA A 238 -17.02 14.96 -0.47
N TYR A 239 -18.24 14.44 -0.40
CA TYR A 239 -18.71 13.64 0.73
C TYR A 239 -17.93 12.32 0.86
N LEU A 240 -17.73 11.59 -0.24
CA LEU A 240 -16.97 10.34 -0.26
C LEU A 240 -15.49 10.56 0.13
N ASP A 241 -14.84 11.56 -0.44
CA ASP A 241 -13.46 11.91 -0.12
C ASP A 241 -13.32 12.30 1.37
N ARG A 242 -14.26 13.09 1.89
CA ARG A 242 -14.32 13.40 3.31
C ARG A 242 -14.46 12.17 4.20
N LEU A 243 -15.27 11.19 3.80
CA LEU A 243 -15.40 9.94 4.58
C LEU A 243 -14.07 9.19 4.67
N LEU A 244 -13.28 9.15 3.60
CA LEU A 244 -11.98 8.49 3.58
C LEU A 244 -10.89 9.28 4.33
N ARG A 245 -11.02 10.60 4.46
CA ARG A 245 -10.02 11.47 5.10
C ARG A 245 -10.32 11.86 6.54
N ASP A 246 -11.58 11.78 7.00
CA ASP A 246 -11.99 12.21 8.34
C ASP A 246 -11.52 11.23 9.43
N ASN A 247 -10.21 11.24 9.68
CA ASN A 247 -9.54 10.35 10.62
C ASN A 247 -9.65 10.83 12.08
N ARG A 248 -10.24 12.01 12.37
CA ARG A 248 -10.41 12.60 13.72
C ARG A 248 -9.24 12.33 14.69
N LYS A 249 -8.00 12.50 14.22
CA LYS A 249 -6.75 12.23 14.97
C LYS A 249 -6.61 10.80 15.54
N GLY A 250 -7.23 9.80 14.92
CA GLY A 250 -7.18 8.40 15.33
C GLY A 250 -8.14 8.03 16.47
N GLU A 251 -9.05 8.92 16.88
CA GLU A 251 -10.04 8.63 17.94
C GLU A 251 -11.16 7.68 17.50
N ARG A 252 -11.35 7.51 16.18
CA ARG A 252 -12.32 6.55 15.63
C ARG A 252 -11.60 5.29 15.15
N ARG A 253 -12.25 4.14 15.34
CA ARG A 253 -11.98 2.99 14.49
C ARG A 253 -12.45 3.38 13.09
N GLY A 254 -11.49 3.50 12.16
CA GLY A 254 -11.79 3.86 10.78
C GLY A 254 -12.60 2.81 10.05
N PHE A 255 -12.77 2.98 8.74
CA PHE A 255 -13.49 2.01 7.93
C PHE A 255 -12.68 0.72 7.76
N GLU A 256 -13.32 -0.43 7.96
CA GLU A 256 -12.77 -1.74 7.60
C GLU A 256 -12.41 -1.77 6.11
N LEU A 257 -11.45 -2.62 5.74
CA LEU A 257 -10.93 -2.66 4.38
C LEU A 257 -12.03 -2.88 3.33
N ALA A 258 -12.99 -3.75 3.60
CA ALA A 258 -14.15 -3.97 2.74
C ALA A 258 -14.95 -2.67 2.49
N ALA A 259 -15.22 -1.89 3.53
CA ALA A 259 -15.93 -0.61 3.42
C ALA A 259 -15.13 0.42 2.59
N VAL A 260 -13.81 0.48 2.79
CA VAL A 260 -12.92 1.38 2.03
C VAL A 260 -12.96 1.02 0.55
N ARG A 261 -12.86 -0.27 0.20
CA ARG A 261 -12.94 -0.73 -1.20
C ARG A 261 -14.29 -0.37 -1.84
N GLU A 262 -15.39 -0.54 -1.12
CA GLU A 262 -16.72 -0.14 -1.60
C GLU A 262 -16.85 1.39 -1.77
N LEU A 263 -16.26 2.20 -0.89
CA LEU A 263 -16.21 3.66 -1.05
C LEU A 263 -15.38 4.09 -2.26
N LEU A 264 -14.27 3.40 -2.54
CA LEU A 264 -13.45 3.65 -3.72
C LEU A 264 -14.21 3.33 -5.02
N VAL A 265 -14.99 2.24 -5.04
CA VAL A 265 -15.89 1.94 -6.17
C VAL A 265 -16.90 3.05 -6.39
N LEU A 266 -17.53 3.56 -5.32
CA LEU A 266 -18.47 4.68 -5.43
C LEU A 266 -17.80 5.96 -5.93
N THR A 267 -16.55 6.19 -5.53
CA THR A 267 -15.72 7.33 -5.95
C THR A 267 -15.43 7.26 -7.45
N ASP A 268 -14.97 6.11 -7.94
CA ASP A 268 -14.73 5.85 -9.37
C ASP A 268 -16.00 6.05 -10.21
N ILE A 269 -17.14 5.50 -9.77
CA ILE A 269 -18.43 5.71 -10.45
C ILE A 269 -18.76 7.20 -10.55
N GLN A 270 -18.56 7.97 -9.48
CA GLN A 270 -18.87 9.40 -9.46
C GLN A 270 -17.90 10.24 -10.30
N GLN A 271 -16.61 9.89 -10.34
CA GLN A 271 -15.62 10.53 -11.20
C GLN A 271 -15.95 10.27 -12.68
N ASN A 272 -16.25 9.03 -13.04
CA ASN A 272 -16.60 8.64 -14.41
C ASN A 272 -17.90 9.29 -14.92
N ARG A 273 -18.86 9.57 -14.03
CA ARG A 273 -20.08 10.32 -14.38
C ARG A 273 -19.83 11.80 -14.69
N ARG A 274 -18.69 12.37 -14.25
CA ARG A 274 -18.35 13.79 -14.44
C ARG A 274 -17.42 14.03 -15.62
N LEU A 275 -16.67 13.03 -16.05
CA LEU A 275 -15.90 13.12 -17.27
C LEU A 275 -16.86 13.23 -18.46
N PRO A 276 -16.79 14.31 -19.27
CA PRO A 276 -17.60 14.39 -20.48
C PRO A 276 -17.20 13.23 -21.41
N ALA A 277 -18.20 12.54 -21.97
CA ALA A 277 -17.96 11.54 -23.00
C ALA A 277 -17.20 12.23 -24.15
N SER A 278 -15.93 11.85 -24.32
CA SER A 278 -15.07 12.33 -25.41
C SER A 278 -15.43 11.66 -26.72
#